data_AF-A0AAD1XIK3-F1
#
_entry.id   AF-A0AAD1XIK3-F1
#
_cell.length_a   1.000
_cell.length_b   1.000
_cell.length_c   1.000
_cell.angle_alpha   90.00
_cell.angle_beta   90.00
_cell.angle_gamma   90.00
#
_symmetry.space_group_name_H-M   'P 1'
#
loop_
_entity.id
_entity.type
_entity.pdbx_description
1 polymer ?
#
loop_
_entity_poly.entity_id
_entity_poly.type
_entity_poly.pdbx_seq_one_letter_code
_entity_poly.pdbx_strand_id
1 'polypeptide(L)'
;MKALVLILMISFATFAQANAGVGPLDAAHFVDGFLRGALNAEIGEVDDCLTDADGVVSVVGKIVDDLSKGFNLASLIQDIGLLFIQIPKSLQECQNLPPVVDETFQKWTNTLSNPLKIAKIVGYALFKYRDQLVNDANTFVQDWNDGQFEESGRYLGDIPHVLFDLCSSPQPLKVTPIDVGYFLDGFLSSALQSEVADVESCITDADAIIQDIDKFVADISKGFDLLDIITDLGALFVDVPNSIKDCGDFNVQVAKLFADWGAKISNPITVAKIVYNTLAHYKDRVESDATGFVDEWNAQQYKHSGELLGDIPYVIFTLSSKLPLEETFVKGESA
;
A
#
# COMPACT_ATOMS: atom_id res chain seq x y z
N MET A 1 -2.24 -4.42 22.57
CA MET A 1 -2.76 -3.17 21.95
C MET A 1 -3.10 -2.06 22.98
N LYS A 2 -2.23 -1.75 23.94
CA LYS A 2 -2.34 -0.55 24.80
C LYS A 2 -1.04 0.28 24.86
N ALA A 3 -0.01 -0.15 24.13
CA ALA A 3 1.33 0.46 24.15
C ALA A 3 1.65 1.32 22.91
N LEU A 4 0.72 1.44 21.94
CA LEU A 4 0.96 2.20 20.70
C LEU A 4 0.38 3.63 20.71
N VAL A 5 -0.10 4.11 21.86
CA VAL A 5 -0.72 5.44 22.02
C VAL A 5 0.24 6.44 22.71
N LEU A 6 1.43 6.00 23.07
CA LEU A 6 2.43 6.83 23.75
C LEU A 6 3.65 6.94 22.84
N ILE A 7 4.20 8.15 22.68
CA ILE A 7 5.29 8.56 21.76
C ILE A 7 4.75 9.21 20.46
N LEU A 8 4.05 10.34 20.61
CA LEU A 8 4.24 11.50 19.74
C LEU A 8 3.67 12.76 20.44
N MET A 9 4.04 12.97 21.71
CA MET A 9 3.94 14.31 22.30
C MET A 9 5.21 15.07 21.93
N ILE A 10 5.36 15.41 20.64
CA ILE A 10 6.24 16.52 20.28
C ILE A 10 5.64 17.74 20.98
N SER A 11 6.47 18.47 21.72
CA SER A 11 6.04 19.61 22.51
C SER A 11 5.48 20.68 21.57
N PHE A 12 4.17 20.67 21.36
CA PHE A 12 3.47 21.78 20.75
C PHE A 12 3.69 22.98 21.66
N ALA A 13 4.52 23.93 21.21
CA ALA A 13 4.54 25.25 21.80
C ALA A 13 3.08 25.74 21.81
N THR A 14 2.63 26.32 22.93
CA THR A 14 1.32 26.95 23.00
C THR A 14 1.28 28.12 22.01
N PHE A 15 0.81 27.85 20.80
CA PHE A 15 0.49 28.86 19.79
C PHE A 15 -0.80 29.55 20.25
N ALA A 16 -0.68 30.82 20.62
CA ALA A 16 -1.84 31.64 20.95
C ALA A 16 -2.65 31.90 19.67
N GLN A 17 -3.95 31.56 19.71
CA GLN A 17 -4.92 31.75 18.63
C GLN A 17 -4.87 33.17 18.04
N ALA A 18 -4.40 33.26 16.80
CA ALA A 18 -4.50 34.44 15.95
C ALA A 18 -5.38 34.14 14.72
N ASN A 19 -6.61 33.64 14.91
CA ASN A 19 -7.60 33.55 13.82
C ASN A 19 -8.24 34.91 13.49
N ALA A 20 -7.83 35.99 14.16
CA ALA A 20 -8.23 37.35 13.82
C ALA A 20 -7.38 37.84 12.63
N GLY A 21 -7.65 37.33 11.43
CA GLY A 21 -6.92 37.80 10.23
C GLY A 21 -7.17 37.07 8.93
N VAL A 22 -7.66 35.83 8.93
CA VAL A 22 -7.84 35.06 7.68
C VAL A 22 -8.99 35.65 6.87
N GLY A 23 -8.66 36.24 5.72
CA GLY A 23 -9.61 36.85 4.80
C GLY A 23 -9.94 35.96 3.59
N PRO A 24 -10.81 36.44 2.68
CA PRO A 24 -11.17 35.69 1.46
C PRO A 24 -9.99 35.35 0.55
N LEU A 25 -9.00 36.23 0.44
CA LEU A 25 -7.79 35.99 -0.35
C LEU A 25 -6.95 34.84 0.22
N ASP A 26 -6.86 34.75 1.54
CA ASP A 26 -6.14 33.67 2.23
C ASP A 26 -6.84 32.31 1.98
N ALA A 27 -8.17 32.31 1.98
CA ALA A 27 -8.96 31.13 1.62
C ALA A 27 -8.72 30.69 0.17
N ALA A 28 -8.61 31.65 -0.77
CA ALA A 28 -8.31 31.36 -2.16
C ALA A 28 -6.91 30.76 -2.33
N HIS A 29 -5.89 31.34 -1.70
CA HIS A 29 -4.53 30.78 -1.69
C HIS A 29 -4.51 29.36 -1.11
N PHE A 30 -5.22 29.14 0.01
CA PHE A 30 -5.36 27.80 0.58
C PHE A 30 -6.00 26.80 -0.40
N VAL A 31 -7.09 27.18 -1.07
CA VAL A 31 -7.77 26.29 -2.03
C VAL A 31 -6.89 25.99 -3.24
N ASP A 32 -6.15 26.98 -3.77
CA ASP A 32 -5.18 26.74 -4.85
C ASP A 32 -4.10 25.74 -4.42
N GLY A 33 -3.47 26.00 -3.27
CA GLY A 33 -2.49 25.09 -2.69
C GLY A 33 -3.04 23.67 -2.49
N PHE A 34 -4.23 23.56 -1.89
CA PHE A 34 -4.90 22.28 -1.65
C PHE A 34 -5.10 21.48 -2.92
N LEU A 35 -5.67 22.11 -3.94
CA LEU A 35 -5.92 21.45 -5.20
C LEU A 35 -4.61 21.07 -5.92
N ARG A 36 -3.53 21.87 -5.78
CA ARG A 36 -2.19 21.52 -6.31
C ARG A 36 -1.62 20.28 -5.61
N GLY A 37 -1.72 20.20 -4.28
CA GLY A 37 -1.29 19.02 -3.52
C GLY A 37 -2.13 17.79 -3.86
N ALA A 38 -3.44 17.97 -3.97
CA ALA A 38 -4.42 16.93 -4.29
C ALA A 38 -4.25 16.32 -5.69
N LEU A 39 -4.02 17.16 -6.69
CA LEU A 39 -4.09 16.79 -8.10
C LEU A 39 -2.72 16.69 -8.76
N ASN A 40 -1.67 17.18 -8.09
CA ASN A 40 -0.33 17.37 -8.65
C ASN A 40 -0.37 18.09 -10.02
N ALA A 41 -1.24 19.10 -10.13
CA ALA A 41 -1.51 19.82 -11.36
C ALA A 41 -1.65 21.32 -11.10
N GLU A 42 -1.29 22.13 -12.10
CA GLU A 42 -1.60 23.56 -12.11
C GLU A 42 -3.05 23.76 -12.58
N ILE A 43 -3.77 24.59 -11.85
CA ILE A 43 -5.25 24.67 -11.87
C ILE A 43 -5.75 26.10 -12.09
N GLY A 44 -4.83 27.06 -12.12
CA GLY A 44 -5.12 28.49 -12.29
C GLY A 44 -5.48 29.19 -10.98
N GLU A 45 -5.60 30.51 -11.03
CA GLU A 45 -6.01 31.32 -9.88
C GLU A 45 -7.51 31.11 -9.60
N VAL A 46 -7.87 30.86 -8.33
CA VAL A 46 -9.25 30.60 -7.88
C VAL A 46 -9.86 31.76 -7.09
N ASP A 47 -9.12 32.85 -6.89
CA ASP A 47 -9.50 34.01 -6.08
C ASP A 47 -10.73 34.75 -6.62
N ASP A 48 -10.84 34.86 -7.94
CA ASP A 48 -11.96 35.52 -8.61
C ASP A 48 -13.27 34.71 -8.60
N CYS A 49 -13.23 33.42 -8.25
CA CYS A 49 -14.37 32.52 -8.39
C CYS A 49 -14.75 31.71 -7.14
N LEU A 50 -14.02 31.89 -6.04
CA LEU A 50 -14.34 31.25 -4.76
C LEU A 50 -15.52 31.95 -4.07
N THR A 51 -16.68 31.28 -4.03
CA THR A 51 -17.95 31.89 -3.57
C THR A 51 -18.24 31.77 -2.08
N ASP A 52 -17.59 30.84 -1.38
CA ASP A 52 -17.86 30.50 0.02
C ASP A 52 -16.56 30.39 0.84
N ALA A 53 -15.73 31.45 0.73
CA ALA A 53 -14.43 31.55 1.39
C ALA A 53 -14.53 31.37 2.92
N ASP A 54 -15.53 31.98 3.56
CA ASP A 54 -15.77 31.85 5.00
C ASP A 54 -16.07 30.39 5.40
N GLY A 55 -16.82 29.66 4.57
CA GLY A 55 -17.10 28.25 4.76
C GLY A 55 -15.83 27.40 4.73
N VAL A 56 -14.93 27.66 3.76
CA VAL A 56 -13.63 26.99 3.67
C VAL A 56 -12.78 27.29 4.90
N VAL A 57 -12.59 28.57 5.25
CA VAL A 57 -11.77 28.99 6.41
C VAL A 57 -12.29 28.36 7.71
N SER A 58 -13.61 28.30 7.89
CA SER A 58 -14.24 27.67 9.05
C SER A 58 -13.89 26.18 9.17
N VAL A 59 -13.99 25.42 8.06
CA VAL A 59 -13.64 24.00 8.04
C VAL A 59 -12.15 23.78 8.28
N VAL A 60 -11.28 24.55 7.60
CA VAL A 60 -9.83 24.42 7.75
C VAL A 60 -9.38 24.79 9.16
N GLY A 61 -9.92 25.88 9.72
CA GLY A 61 -9.64 26.27 11.09
C GLY A 61 -10.01 25.18 12.11
N LYS A 62 -11.06 24.40 11.84
CA LYS A 62 -11.41 23.23 12.65
C LYS A 62 -10.38 22.10 12.51
N ILE A 63 -9.91 21.81 11.30
CA ILE A 63 -8.86 20.80 11.07
C ILE A 63 -7.58 21.20 11.81
N VAL A 64 -7.18 22.47 11.74
CA VAL A 64 -6.00 23.00 12.48
C VAL A 64 -6.17 22.83 13.98
N ASP A 65 -7.34 23.20 14.53
CA ASP A 65 -7.64 23.09 15.95
C ASP A 65 -7.63 21.63 16.44
N ASP A 66 -8.19 20.71 15.65
CA ASP A 66 -8.21 19.28 15.97
C ASP A 66 -6.80 18.66 15.91
N LEU A 67 -6.00 18.96 14.86
CA LEU A 67 -4.62 18.48 14.75
C LEU A 67 -3.70 19.05 15.83
N SER A 68 -3.90 20.32 16.22
CA SER A 68 -3.11 20.98 17.27
C SER A 68 -3.33 20.37 18.66
N LYS A 69 -4.48 19.69 18.89
CA LYS A 69 -4.77 18.95 20.12
C LYS A 69 -4.20 17.52 20.11
N GLY A 70 -3.57 17.12 19.01
CA GLY A 70 -3.02 15.79 18.79
C GLY A 70 -3.74 15.05 17.65
N PHE A 71 -3.05 14.09 17.04
CA PHE A 71 -3.55 13.37 15.88
C PHE A 71 -4.70 12.42 16.25
N ASN A 72 -5.94 12.85 16.00
CA ASN A 72 -7.12 12.00 16.01
C ASN A 72 -7.57 11.71 14.58
N LEU A 73 -7.24 10.51 14.11
CA LEU A 73 -7.55 10.06 12.76
C LEU A 73 -9.04 10.15 12.41
N ALA A 74 -9.94 9.78 13.33
CA ALA A 74 -11.37 9.75 13.03
C ALA A 74 -11.93 11.17 12.82
N SER A 75 -11.52 12.11 13.68
CA SER A 75 -11.83 13.53 13.51
C SER A 75 -11.22 14.09 12.23
N LEU A 76 -9.95 13.76 11.95
CA LEU A 76 -9.25 14.22 10.75
C LEU A 76 -9.96 13.77 9.47
N ILE A 77 -10.33 12.48 9.37
CA ILE A 77 -11.07 11.95 8.21
C ILE A 77 -12.43 12.65 8.07
N GLN A 78 -13.12 12.86 9.19
CA GLN A 78 -14.41 13.54 9.17
C GLN A 78 -14.27 14.98 8.64
N ASP A 79 -13.28 15.72 9.13
CA ASP A 79 -13.12 17.14 8.80
C ASP A 79 -12.53 17.35 7.41
N ILE A 80 -11.58 16.50 6.98
CA ILE A 80 -11.15 16.44 5.57
C ILE A 80 -12.33 16.04 4.67
N GLY A 81 -13.19 15.12 5.11
CA GLY A 81 -14.43 14.76 4.42
C GLY A 81 -15.37 15.94 4.22
N LEU A 82 -15.52 16.81 5.22
CA LEU A 82 -16.26 18.06 5.11
C LEU A 82 -15.59 19.04 4.14
N LEU A 83 -14.27 19.12 4.15
CA LEU A 83 -13.51 19.96 3.23
C LEU A 83 -13.71 19.53 1.77
N PHE A 84 -13.74 18.23 1.48
CA PHE A 84 -14.04 17.71 0.14
C PHE A 84 -15.46 18.00 -0.35
N ILE A 85 -16.41 18.27 0.56
CA ILE A 85 -17.75 18.72 0.19
C ILE A 85 -17.74 20.24 -0.03
N GLN A 86 -17.01 20.96 0.82
CA GLN A 86 -17.00 22.42 0.83
C GLN A 86 -16.24 23.01 -0.35
N ILE A 87 -15.09 22.46 -0.73
CA ILE A 87 -14.25 23.00 -1.82
C ILE A 87 -15.00 22.97 -3.17
N PRO A 88 -15.53 21.83 -3.65
CA PRO A 88 -16.26 21.79 -4.93
C PRO A 88 -17.45 22.75 -4.97
N LYS A 89 -18.19 22.84 -3.86
CA LYS A 89 -19.29 23.80 -3.71
C LYS A 89 -18.81 25.25 -3.86
N SER A 90 -17.67 25.58 -3.25
CA SER A 90 -17.10 26.93 -3.27
C SER A 90 -16.57 27.31 -4.66
N LEU A 91 -16.18 26.31 -5.45
CA LEU A 91 -15.61 26.43 -6.79
C LEU A 91 -16.64 26.36 -7.95
N GLN A 92 -17.92 26.17 -7.66
CA GLN A 92 -18.95 25.93 -8.68
C GLN A 92 -19.10 27.06 -9.71
N GLU A 93 -18.64 28.28 -9.39
CA GLU A 93 -18.68 29.45 -10.28
C GLU A 93 -17.36 29.67 -11.04
N CYS A 94 -16.33 28.86 -10.77
CA CYS A 94 -15.06 28.91 -11.47
C CYS A 94 -15.19 28.45 -12.92
N GLN A 95 -15.17 29.42 -13.82
CA GLN A 95 -15.09 29.15 -15.25
C GLN A 95 -13.66 28.65 -15.55
N ASN A 96 -13.55 27.50 -16.22
CA ASN A 96 -12.29 26.90 -16.70
C ASN A 96 -11.46 26.09 -15.69
N LEU A 97 -12.08 25.49 -14.67
CA LEU A 97 -11.37 24.45 -13.92
C LEU A 97 -11.01 23.27 -14.85
N PRO A 98 -9.79 22.73 -14.75
CA PRO A 98 -9.41 21.53 -15.49
C PRO A 98 -10.38 20.36 -15.19
N PRO A 99 -10.75 19.53 -16.19
CA PRO A 99 -11.65 18.39 -15.98
C PRO A 99 -11.21 17.42 -14.87
N VAL A 100 -9.90 17.32 -14.63
CA VAL A 100 -9.32 16.46 -13.58
C VAL A 100 -9.81 16.84 -12.17
N VAL A 101 -10.19 18.10 -11.95
CA VAL A 101 -10.73 18.57 -10.66
C VAL A 101 -12.05 17.85 -10.36
N ASP A 102 -13.02 17.94 -11.27
CA ASP A 102 -14.35 17.33 -11.12
C ASP A 102 -14.27 15.80 -11.05
N GLU A 103 -13.45 15.18 -11.92
CA GLU A 103 -13.25 13.73 -11.94
C GLU A 103 -12.68 13.22 -10.61
N THR A 104 -11.72 13.94 -10.04
CA THR A 104 -11.07 13.57 -8.77
C THR A 104 -12.03 13.72 -7.60
N PHE A 105 -12.76 14.83 -7.49
CA PHE A 105 -13.75 14.99 -6.42
C PHE A 105 -14.89 13.98 -6.51
N GLN A 106 -15.32 13.62 -7.72
CA GLN A 106 -16.31 12.56 -7.89
C GLN A 106 -15.77 11.20 -7.47
N LYS A 107 -14.53 10.86 -7.85
CA LYS A 107 -13.83 9.64 -7.43
C LYS A 107 -13.73 9.55 -5.90
N TRP A 108 -13.31 10.64 -5.25
CA TRP A 108 -13.16 10.68 -3.79
C TRP A 108 -14.51 10.59 -3.10
N THR A 109 -15.53 11.33 -3.56
CA THR A 109 -16.89 11.28 -3.01
C THR A 109 -17.48 9.86 -3.09
N ASN A 110 -17.30 9.18 -4.22
CA ASN A 110 -17.72 7.79 -4.40
C ASN A 110 -17.00 6.84 -3.44
N THR A 111 -15.72 7.08 -3.18
CA THR A 111 -14.91 6.29 -2.25
C THR A 111 -15.34 6.54 -0.79
N LEU A 112 -15.53 7.81 -0.43
CA LEU A 112 -15.96 8.26 0.89
C LEU A 112 -17.38 7.81 1.23
N SER A 113 -18.22 7.57 0.23
CA SER A 113 -19.56 7.01 0.42
C SER A 113 -19.56 5.56 0.89
N ASN A 114 -18.40 4.89 0.93
CA ASN A 114 -18.26 3.52 1.42
C ASN A 114 -17.35 3.43 2.65
N PRO A 115 -17.91 3.35 3.87
CA PRO A 115 -17.14 3.32 5.12
C PRO A 115 -16.09 2.19 5.19
N LEU A 116 -16.37 1.03 4.59
CA LEU A 116 -15.41 -0.10 4.57
C LEU A 116 -14.24 0.17 3.63
N LYS A 117 -14.46 0.82 2.48
CA LYS A 117 -13.37 1.21 1.58
C LYS A 117 -12.47 2.25 2.25
N ILE A 118 -13.05 3.25 2.91
CA ILE A 118 -12.28 4.26 3.67
C ILE A 118 -11.43 3.58 4.75
N ALA A 119 -12.02 2.70 5.56
CA ALA A 119 -11.29 2.02 6.63
C ALA A 119 -10.09 1.22 6.11
N LYS A 120 -10.24 0.55 4.96
CA LYS A 120 -9.15 -0.17 4.29
C LYS A 120 -8.05 0.78 3.78
N ILE A 121 -8.44 1.81 3.04
CA ILE A 121 -7.55 2.84 2.50
C ILE A 121 -6.73 3.48 3.62
N VAL A 122 -7.41 3.95 4.66
CA VAL A 122 -6.80 4.61 5.79
C VAL A 122 -5.91 3.65 6.57
N GLY A 123 -6.37 2.42 6.79
CA GLY A 123 -5.58 1.39 7.48
C GLY A 123 -4.26 1.12 6.78
N TYR A 124 -4.30 0.93 5.46
CA TYR A 124 -3.11 0.74 4.63
C TYR A 124 -2.23 1.98 4.60
N ALA A 125 -2.81 3.16 4.40
CA ALA A 125 -2.04 4.41 4.35
C ALA A 125 -1.36 4.74 5.67
N LEU A 126 -2.01 4.50 6.80
CA LEU A 126 -1.38 4.66 8.11
C LEU A 126 -0.34 3.60 8.44
N PHE A 127 -0.42 2.43 7.81
CA PHE A 127 0.62 1.41 7.96
C PHE A 127 1.85 1.78 7.13
N LYS A 128 1.66 2.15 5.86
CA LYS A 128 2.74 2.37 4.89
C LYS A 128 3.30 3.79 4.87
N TYR A 129 2.43 4.80 4.96
CA TYR A 129 2.75 6.23 4.79
C TYR A 129 2.61 7.03 6.08
N ARG A 130 2.67 6.38 7.25
CA ARG A 130 2.45 7.02 8.55
C ARG A 130 3.28 8.28 8.74
N ASP A 131 4.59 8.17 8.51
CA ASP A 131 5.53 9.24 8.82
C ASP A 131 5.35 10.43 7.86
N GLN A 132 5.07 10.16 6.58
CA GLN A 132 4.69 11.18 5.61
C GLN A 132 3.40 11.90 6.04
N LEU A 133 2.31 11.15 6.31
CA LEU A 133 1.03 11.72 6.72
C LEU A 133 1.14 12.58 8.00
N VAL A 134 1.96 12.16 8.97
CA VAL A 134 2.22 12.94 10.19
C VAL A 134 3.04 14.18 9.89
N ASN A 135 4.06 14.07 9.04
CA ASN A 135 4.88 15.21 8.63
C ASN A 135 4.05 16.26 7.87
N ASP A 136 3.21 15.84 6.93
CA ASP A 136 2.37 16.73 6.14
C ASP A 136 1.31 17.40 7.02
N ALA A 137 0.67 16.64 7.93
CA ALA A 137 -0.28 17.22 8.88
C ALA A 137 0.38 18.26 9.81
N ASN A 138 1.61 18.01 10.28
CA ASN A 138 2.34 18.97 11.12
C ASN A 138 2.75 20.22 10.33
N THR A 139 3.22 20.04 9.09
CA THR A 139 3.66 21.14 8.22
C THR A 139 2.46 21.99 7.81
N PHE A 140 1.32 21.37 7.47
CA PHE A 140 0.03 22.05 7.26
C PHE A 140 -0.33 22.98 8.42
N VAL A 141 -0.29 22.49 9.67
CA VAL A 141 -0.61 23.27 10.87
C VAL A 141 0.39 24.40 11.08
N GLN A 142 1.68 24.14 10.87
CA GLN A 142 2.72 25.15 11.01
C GLN A 142 2.51 26.28 9.98
N ASP A 143 2.42 25.93 8.70
CA ASP A 143 2.28 26.88 7.59
C ASP A 143 0.98 27.70 7.70
N TRP A 144 -0.11 27.08 8.17
CA TRP A 144 -1.35 27.81 8.46
C TRP A 144 -1.13 28.91 9.51
N ASN A 145 -0.46 28.57 10.61
CA ASN A 145 -0.20 29.52 11.70
C ASN A 145 0.81 30.61 11.30
N ASP A 146 1.72 30.30 10.38
CA ASP A 146 2.70 31.24 9.82
C ASP A 146 2.11 32.10 8.67
N GLY A 147 0.82 31.92 8.33
CA GLY A 147 0.13 32.64 7.26
C GLY A 147 0.55 32.23 5.85
N GLN A 148 1.22 31.08 5.70
CA GLN A 148 1.62 30.47 4.43
C GLN A 148 0.45 29.62 3.88
N PHE A 149 -0.68 30.25 3.59
CA PHE A 149 -1.94 29.53 3.30
C PHE A 149 -1.86 28.62 2.08
N GLU A 150 -1.15 29.01 1.02
CA GLU A 150 -0.96 28.17 -0.17
C GLU A 150 -0.15 26.90 0.15
N GLU A 151 1.01 27.02 0.79
CA GLU A 151 1.81 25.84 1.19
C GLU A 151 1.05 24.96 2.19
N SER A 152 0.37 25.58 3.15
CA SER A 152 -0.53 24.89 4.07
C SER A 152 -1.58 24.07 3.31
N GLY A 153 -2.24 24.70 2.33
CA GLY A 153 -3.14 24.04 1.39
C GLY A 153 -2.47 22.84 0.75
N ARG A 154 -1.26 23.01 0.19
CA ARG A 154 -0.52 21.96 -0.52
C ARG A 154 -0.27 20.73 0.33
N TYR A 155 0.19 20.90 1.57
CA TYR A 155 0.41 19.76 2.48
C TYR A 155 -0.90 19.07 2.87
N LEU A 156 -1.98 19.82 3.10
CA LEU A 156 -3.28 19.19 3.37
C LEU A 156 -3.84 18.49 2.12
N GLY A 157 -3.55 19.01 0.93
CA GLY A 157 -3.93 18.43 -0.36
C GLY A 157 -3.20 17.12 -0.69
N ASP A 158 -1.95 16.95 -0.25
CA ASP A 158 -1.18 15.72 -0.46
C ASP A 158 -1.77 14.53 0.33
N ILE A 159 -2.37 14.77 1.50
CA ILE A 159 -3.03 13.71 2.29
C ILE A 159 -4.09 12.95 1.46
N PRO A 160 -5.08 13.60 0.82
CA PRO A 160 -5.99 12.97 -0.13
C PRO A 160 -5.29 12.19 -1.24
N HIS A 161 -4.18 12.71 -1.79
CA HIS A 161 -3.42 12.04 -2.84
C HIS A 161 -2.83 10.72 -2.32
N VAL A 162 -2.20 10.77 -1.14
CA VAL A 162 -1.69 9.57 -0.45
C VAL A 162 -2.83 8.61 -0.12
N LEU A 163 -3.94 9.09 0.41
CA LEU A 163 -5.08 8.25 0.79
C LEU A 163 -5.79 7.66 -0.43
N PHE A 164 -6.08 8.43 -1.48
CA PHE A 164 -7.00 8.01 -2.53
C PHE A 164 -6.31 7.70 -3.86
N ASP A 165 -5.12 8.18 -4.14
CA ASP A 165 -4.46 7.91 -5.41
C ASP A 165 -3.36 6.87 -5.25
N LEU A 166 -2.61 6.92 -4.14
CA LEU A 166 -1.66 5.85 -3.80
C LEU A 166 -2.34 4.60 -3.23
N CYS A 167 -3.56 4.72 -2.66
CA CYS A 167 -4.26 3.57 -2.06
C CYS A 167 -5.60 3.16 -2.70
N SER A 168 -6.25 3.91 -3.60
CA SER A 168 -7.56 3.50 -4.17
C SER A 168 -7.45 2.48 -5.31
N SER A 169 -6.71 1.41 -5.06
CA SER A 169 -6.36 0.37 -6.04
C SER A 169 -5.22 0.82 -6.92
N PRO A 170 -4.16 0.00 -7.11
CA PRO A 170 -3.41 0.11 -8.34
C PRO A 170 -4.47 0.10 -9.45
N GLN A 171 -4.39 1.03 -10.41
CA GLN A 171 -4.94 0.68 -11.72
C GLN A 171 -4.42 -0.73 -12.00
N PRO A 172 -5.27 -1.70 -12.40
CA PRO A 172 -4.81 -3.07 -12.62
C PRO A 172 -3.50 -2.93 -13.37
N LEU A 173 -2.40 -3.29 -12.69
CA LEU A 173 -1.07 -3.02 -13.23
C LEU A 173 -1.15 -3.59 -14.63
N LYS A 174 -0.85 -2.77 -15.64
CA LYS A 174 -0.93 -3.26 -17.01
C LYS A 174 0.28 -4.15 -17.23
N VAL A 175 0.27 -5.31 -16.58
CA VAL A 175 1.28 -6.34 -16.64
C VAL A 175 1.15 -6.96 -18.01
N THR A 176 2.21 -6.83 -18.80
CA THR A 176 2.32 -7.44 -20.11
C THR A 176 2.92 -8.84 -19.98
N PRO A 177 2.82 -9.69 -21.01
CA PRO A 177 3.53 -10.98 -21.00
C PRO A 177 5.05 -10.86 -20.78
N ILE A 178 5.67 -9.75 -21.21
CA ILE A 178 7.10 -9.48 -21.01
C ILE A 178 7.40 -9.28 -19.51
N ASP A 179 6.53 -8.55 -18.81
CA ASP A 179 6.65 -8.31 -17.37
C ASP A 179 6.55 -9.61 -16.56
N VAL A 180 5.65 -10.52 -17.00
CA VAL A 180 5.57 -11.88 -16.43
C VAL A 180 6.85 -12.67 -16.71
N GLY A 181 7.47 -12.49 -17.88
CA GLY A 181 8.79 -13.03 -18.20
C GLY A 181 9.86 -12.59 -17.19
N TYR A 182 9.95 -11.29 -16.91
CA TYR A 182 10.88 -10.77 -15.91
C TYR A 182 10.59 -11.31 -14.50
N PHE A 183 9.32 -11.36 -14.11
CA PHE A 183 8.92 -11.93 -12.83
C PHE A 183 9.33 -13.40 -12.72
N LEU A 184 9.04 -14.23 -13.72
CA LEU A 184 9.37 -15.66 -13.70
C LEU A 184 10.87 -15.91 -13.75
N ASP A 185 11.65 -15.08 -14.44
CA ASP A 185 13.12 -15.13 -14.43
C ASP A 185 13.66 -14.94 -13.00
N GLY A 186 13.22 -13.90 -12.29
CA GLY A 186 13.59 -13.66 -10.90
C GLY A 186 13.11 -14.76 -9.95
N PHE A 187 11.83 -15.14 -10.07
CA PHE A 187 11.19 -16.16 -9.24
C PHE A 187 11.90 -17.51 -9.35
N LEU A 188 12.13 -17.99 -10.57
CA LEU A 188 12.77 -19.28 -10.79
C LEU A 188 14.26 -19.24 -10.44
N SER A 189 14.96 -18.12 -10.69
CA SER A 189 16.36 -17.97 -10.28
C SER A 189 16.54 -18.12 -8.77
N SER A 190 15.67 -17.48 -8.00
CA SER A 190 15.70 -17.54 -6.54
C SER A 190 15.18 -18.88 -6.00
N ALA A 191 14.09 -19.42 -6.56
CA ALA A 191 13.53 -20.71 -6.16
C ALA A 191 14.49 -21.89 -6.41
N LEU A 192 15.20 -21.88 -7.55
CA LEU A 192 16.17 -22.91 -7.94
C LEU A 192 17.57 -22.65 -7.35
N GLN A 193 17.85 -21.43 -6.91
CA GLN A 193 19.19 -20.96 -6.52
C GLN A 193 20.21 -21.18 -7.65
N SER A 194 19.81 -20.88 -8.88
CA SER A 194 20.62 -21.02 -10.09
C SER A 194 20.19 -20.01 -11.14
N GLU A 195 21.10 -19.57 -12.00
CA GLU A 195 20.73 -18.80 -13.19
C GLU A 195 19.79 -19.62 -14.08
N VAL A 196 18.68 -19.01 -14.48
CA VAL A 196 17.71 -19.65 -15.39
C VAL A 196 17.91 -19.15 -16.81
N ALA A 197 17.56 -19.99 -17.78
CA ALA A 197 17.50 -19.57 -19.17
C ALA A 197 16.36 -18.56 -19.37
N ASP A 198 16.45 -17.74 -20.41
CA ASP A 198 15.42 -16.77 -20.78
C ASP A 198 14.06 -17.47 -20.99
N VAL A 199 13.16 -17.30 -20.01
CA VAL A 199 11.81 -17.87 -20.01
C VAL A 199 10.83 -17.05 -20.84
N GLU A 200 11.14 -15.80 -21.17
CA GLU A 200 10.22 -14.88 -21.89
C GLU A 200 9.75 -15.48 -23.20
N SER A 201 10.66 -16.15 -23.91
CA SER A 201 10.41 -16.72 -25.23
C SER A 201 9.48 -17.94 -25.26
N CYS A 202 9.18 -18.54 -24.10
CA CYS A 202 8.46 -19.80 -24.00
C CYS A 202 7.29 -19.81 -23.01
N ILE A 203 6.87 -18.63 -22.52
CA ILE A 203 5.64 -18.45 -21.73
C ILE A 203 4.42 -18.54 -22.64
N THR A 204 3.47 -19.40 -22.28
CA THR A 204 2.24 -19.66 -23.06
C THR A 204 0.96 -19.18 -22.37
N ASP A 205 1.00 -18.92 -21.06
CA ASP A 205 -0.15 -18.49 -20.26
C ASP A 205 0.30 -17.50 -19.18
N ALA A 206 0.48 -16.24 -19.60
CA ALA A 206 0.85 -15.16 -18.71
C ALA A 206 -0.31 -14.70 -17.81
N ASP A 207 -1.55 -14.81 -18.29
CA ASP A 207 -2.74 -14.31 -17.60
C ASP A 207 -3.04 -15.11 -16.32
N ALA A 208 -2.85 -16.44 -16.34
CA ALA A 208 -2.99 -17.26 -15.13
C ALA A 208 -2.00 -16.84 -14.03
N ILE A 209 -0.73 -16.63 -14.41
CA ILE A 209 0.31 -16.19 -13.48
C ILE A 209 0.01 -14.80 -12.90
N ILE A 210 -0.49 -13.87 -13.71
CA ILE A 210 -0.90 -12.55 -13.23
C ILE A 210 -2.01 -12.67 -12.18
N GLN A 211 -3.01 -13.52 -12.42
CA GLN A 211 -4.11 -13.73 -11.46
C GLN A 211 -3.61 -14.29 -10.12
N ASP A 212 -2.69 -15.25 -10.16
CA ASP A 212 -2.07 -15.81 -8.96
C ASP A 212 -1.25 -14.76 -8.20
N ILE A 213 -0.45 -13.95 -8.90
CA ILE A 213 0.37 -12.90 -8.29
C ILE A 213 -0.52 -11.81 -7.68
N ASP A 214 -1.54 -11.33 -8.39
CA ASP A 214 -2.47 -10.32 -7.90
C ASP A 214 -3.19 -10.80 -6.63
N LYS A 215 -3.56 -12.08 -6.60
CA LYS A 215 -4.11 -12.70 -5.41
C LYS A 215 -3.07 -12.70 -4.28
N PHE A 216 -1.84 -13.12 -4.55
CA PHE A 216 -0.75 -13.16 -3.58
C PHE A 216 -0.47 -11.78 -2.96
N VAL A 217 -0.42 -10.74 -3.80
CA VAL A 217 -0.28 -9.34 -3.37
C VAL A 217 -1.45 -8.93 -2.49
N ALA A 218 -2.68 -9.25 -2.89
CA ALA A 218 -3.87 -8.92 -2.13
C ALA A 218 -3.93 -9.62 -0.77
N ASP A 219 -3.43 -10.85 -0.67
CA ASP A 219 -3.41 -11.63 0.56
C ASP A 219 -2.31 -11.15 1.52
N ILE A 220 -1.07 -10.94 1.07
CA ILE A 220 0.00 -10.34 1.90
C ILE A 220 -0.38 -8.93 2.38
N SER A 221 -1.04 -8.14 1.53
CA SER A 221 -1.42 -6.76 1.88
C SER A 221 -2.45 -6.70 3.03
N LYS A 222 -3.12 -7.81 3.37
CA LYS A 222 -4.00 -7.90 4.55
C LYS A 222 -3.23 -8.16 5.84
N GLY A 223 -1.96 -8.55 5.74
CA GLY A 223 -1.08 -8.93 6.84
C GLY A 223 -0.34 -10.22 6.57
N PHE A 224 0.74 -10.45 7.31
CA PHE A 224 1.54 -11.67 7.20
C PHE A 224 0.81 -12.88 7.79
N ASP A 225 0.40 -13.83 6.93
CA ASP A 225 -0.07 -15.16 7.32
C ASP A 225 0.68 -16.24 6.53
N LEU A 226 1.48 -17.04 7.24
CA LEU A 226 2.32 -18.06 6.61
C LEU A 226 1.50 -19.21 5.99
N LEU A 227 0.31 -19.52 6.50
CA LEU A 227 -0.54 -20.58 5.94
C LEU A 227 -1.21 -20.14 4.64
N ASP A 228 -1.63 -18.87 4.58
CA ASP A 228 -2.16 -18.28 3.34
C ASP A 228 -1.06 -18.24 2.27
N ILE A 229 0.15 -17.76 2.63
CA ILE A 229 1.34 -17.79 1.76
C ILE A 229 1.61 -19.20 1.20
N ILE A 230 1.60 -20.24 2.06
CA ILE A 230 1.82 -21.64 1.62
C ILE A 230 0.72 -22.10 0.66
N THR A 231 -0.53 -21.70 0.92
CA THR A 231 -1.68 -22.07 0.10
C THR A 231 -1.59 -21.43 -1.27
N ASP A 232 -1.25 -20.14 -1.33
CA ASP A 232 -1.15 -19.39 -2.59
C ASP A 232 0.07 -19.82 -3.41
N LEU A 233 1.19 -20.17 -2.75
CA LEU A 233 2.34 -20.80 -3.42
C LEU A 233 1.95 -22.13 -4.09
N GLY A 234 1.00 -22.86 -3.50
CA GLY A 234 0.48 -24.09 -4.06
C GLY A 234 -0.18 -23.89 -5.44
N ALA A 235 -0.83 -22.75 -5.68
CA ALA A 235 -1.40 -22.42 -6.99
C ALA A 235 -0.29 -22.14 -8.01
N LEU A 236 0.70 -21.29 -7.65
CA LEU A 236 1.85 -21.00 -8.49
C LEU A 236 2.67 -22.26 -8.86
N PHE A 237 2.75 -23.24 -7.95
CA PHE A 237 3.44 -24.51 -8.24
C PHE A 237 2.77 -25.33 -9.34
N VAL A 238 1.48 -25.10 -9.59
CA VAL A 238 0.73 -25.73 -10.69
C VAL A 238 0.82 -24.88 -11.94
N ASP A 239 0.62 -23.57 -11.81
CA ASP A 239 0.45 -22.70 -12.97
C ASP A 239 1.78 -22.37 -13.64
N VAL A 240 2.87 -22.17 -12.88
CA VAL A 240 4.19 -21.87 -13.46
C VAL A 240 4.66 -22.96 -14.42
N PRO A 241 4.73 -24.27 -14.06
CA PRO A 241 5.14 -25.32 -14.99
C PRO A 241 4.25 -25.41 -16.25
N ASN A 242 2.95 -25.12 -16.10
CA ASN A 242 2.01 -25.10 -17.23
C ASN A 242 2.30 -23.92 -18.17
N SER A 243 2.59 -22.74 -17.62
CA SER A 243 2.89 -21.53 -18.38
C SER A 243 4.21 -21.64 -19.12
N ILE A 244 5.23 -22.31 -18.56
CA ILE A 244 6.55 -22.50 -19.18
C ILE A 244 6.70 -23.83 -19.93
N LYS A 245 5.59 -24.49 -20.28
CA LYS A 245 5.64 -25.89 -20.75
C LYS A 245 6.50 -26.11 -22.00
N ASP A 246 6.63 -25.08 -22.83
CA ASP A 246 7.38 -25.08 -24.09
C ASP A 246 8.87 -24.75 -23.91
N CYS A 247 9.35 -24.50 -22.69
CA CYS A 247 10.75 -24.20 -22.37
C CYS A 247 11.68 -25.45 -22.33
N GLY A 248 11.27 -26.57 -22.94
CA GLY A 248 12.09 -27.78 -23.06
C GLY A 248 12.53 -28.40 -21.72
N ASP A 249 13.82 -28.74 -21.60
CA ASP A 249 14.38 -29.41 -20.41
C ASP A 249 14.33 -28.54 -19.14
N PHE A 250 14.25 -27.22 -19.30
CA PHE A 250 14.11 -26.31 -18.16
C PHE A 250 12.78 -26.53 -17.43
N ASN A 251 11.68 -26.69 -18.18
CA ASN A 251 10.38 -27.02 -17.61
C ASN A 251 10.44 -28.34 -16.81
N VAL A 252 11.11 -29.37 -17.32
CA VAL A 252 11.22 -30.66 -16.62
C VAL A 252 11.85 -30.51 -15.23
N GLN A 253 12.86 -29.64 -15.11
CA GLN A 253 13.51 -29.34 -13.83
C GLN A 253 12.59 -28.58 -12.87
N VAL A 254 11.92 -27.53 -13.36
CA VAL A 254 10.97 -26.73 -12.58
C VAL A 254 9.79 -27.57 -12.11
N ALA A 255 9.16 -28.30 -13.02
CA ALA A 255 8.03 -29.18 -12.74
C ALA A 255 8.37 -30.23 -11.68
N LYS A 256 9.58 -30.80 -11.74
CA LYS A 256 10.05 -31.74 -10.72
C LYS A 256 10.20 -31.09 -9.35
N LEU A 257 10.86 -29.94 -9.26
CA LEU A 257 11.03 -29.22 -8.00
C LEU A 257 9.67 -28.87 -7.38
N PHE A 258 8.74 -28.35 -8.18
CA PHE A 258 7.44 -27.90 -7.71
C PHE A 258 6.53 -29.07 -7.34
N ALA A 259 6.63 -30.21 -8.05
CA ALA A 259 5.98 -31.45 -7.62
C ALA A 259 6.52 -31.95 -6.27
N ASP A 260 7.83 -31.87 -6.04
CA ASP A 260 8.44 -32.24 -4.75
C ASP A 260 7.97 -31.32 -3.62
N TRP A 261 7.79 -30.01 -3.88
CA TRP A 261 7.22 -29.06 -2.91
C TRP A 261 5.73 -29.28 -2.68
N GLY A 262 4.93 -29.48 -3.74
CA GLY A 262 3.50 -29.80 -3.64
C GLY A 262 3.23 -31.10 -2.86
N ALA A 263 4.10 -32.10 -3.00
CA ALA A 263 4.04 -33.33 -2.21
C ALA A 263 4.26 -33.07 -0.70
N LYS A 264 5.10 -32.10 -0.33
CA LYS A 264 5.29 -31.69 1.07
C LYS A 264 4.06 -30.98 1.62
N ILE A 265 3.43 -30.10 0.83
CA ILE A 265 2.19 -29.39 1.20
C ILE A 265 1.04 -30.38 1.43
N SER A 266 0.98 -31.45 0.63
CA SER A 266 -0.07 -32.48 0.73
C SER A 266 0.00 -33.33 2.00
N ASN A 267 1.10 -33.26 2.77
CA ASN A 267 1.25 -33.99 4.03
C ASN A 267 1.10 -33.03 5.24
N PRO A 268 0.03 -33.15 6.03
CA PRO A 268 -0.26 -32.20 7.11
C PRO A 268 0.81 -32.20 8.23
N ILE A 269 1.45 -33.35 8.49
CA ILE A 269 2.53 -33.43 9.49
C ILE A 269 3.77 -32.69 8.96
N THR A 270 4.09 -32.86 7.68
CA THR A 270 5.19 -32.14 7.03
C THR A 270 4.95 -30.65 7.03
N VAL A 271 3.73 -30.19 6.72
CA VAL A 271 3.36 -28.77 6.75
C VAL A 271 3.51 -28.20 8.15
N ALA A 272 2.97 -28.87 9.18
CA ALA A 272 3.10 -28.40 10.57
C ALA A 272 4.57 -28.24 10.99
N LYS A 273 5.43 -29.21 10.62
CA LYS A 273 6.88 -29.13 10.86
C LYS A 273 7.52 -27.95 10.13
N ILE A 274 7.19 -27.76 8.86
CA ILE A 274 7.73 -26.66 8.04
C ILE A 274 7.32 -25.32 8.62
N VAL A 275 6.02 -25.12 8.91
CA VAL A 275 5.49 -23.89 9.52
C VAL A 275 6.21 -23.59 10.83
N TYR A 276 6.34 -24.57 11.72
CA TYR A 276 7.06 -24.40 12.97
C TYR A 276 8.52 -23.96 12.75
N ASN A 277 9.26 -24.68 11.90
CA ASN A 277 10.66 -24.38 11.63
C ASN A 277 10.85 -23.02 10.95
N THR A 278 9.97 -22.66 10.01
CA THR A 278 9.97 -21.35 9.36
C THR A 278 9.74 -20.24 10.39
N LEU A 279 8.72 -20.36 11.24
CA LEU A 279 8.42 -19.34 12.24
C LEU A 279 9.52 -19.24 13.32
N ALA A 280 10.15 -20.35 13.69
CA ALA A 280 11.19 -20.37 14.71
C ALA A 280 12.53 -19.77 14.23
N HIS A 281 12.86 -19.94 12.94
CA HIS A 281 14.21 -19.66 12.45
C HIS A 281 14.28 -18.67 11.28
N TYR A 282 13.19 -18.47 10.56
CA TYR A 282 13.17 -17.73 9.30
C TYR A 282 12.02 -16.74 9.18
N LYS A 283 11.26 -16.49 10.26
CA LYS A 283 10.10 -15.60 10.24
C LYS A 283 10.44 -14.24 9.65
N ASP A 284 11.45 -13.57 10.20
CA ASP A 284 11.81 -12.21 9.80
C ASP A 284 12.23 -12.13 8.33
N ARG A 285 12.90 -13.18 7.81
CA ARG A 285 13.26 -13.26 6.39
C ARG A 285 12.02 -13.43 5.51
N VAL A 286 11.17 -14.41 5.81
CA VAL A 286 9.96 -14.67 5.01
C VAL A 286 8.98 -13.49 5.07
N GLU A 287 8.85 -12.84 6.23
CA GLU A 287 8.05 -11.62 6.38
C GLU A 287 8.65 -10.46 5.58
N SER A 288 9.97 -10.25 5.66
CA SER A 288 10.68 -9.24 4.86
C SER A 288 10.52 -9.48 3.35
N ASP A 289 10.76 -10.71 2.88
CA ASP A 289 10.66 -11.05 1.45
C ASP A 289 9.22 -10.91 0.95
N ALA A 290 8.23 -11.29 1.76
CA ALA A 290 6.81 -11.12 1.43
C ALA A 290 6.43 -9.64 1.28
N THR A 291 6.85 -8.79 2.23
CA THR A 291 6.61 -7.34 2.14
C THR A 291 7.36 -6.70 0.98
N GLY A 292 8.62 -7.07 0.77
CA GLY A 292 9.43 -6.58 -0.34
C GLY A 292 8.86 -7.00 -1.69
N PHE A 293 8.39 -8.24 -1.83
CA PHE A 293 7.70 -8.69 -3.04
C PHE A 293 6.53 -7.77 -3.42
N VAL A 294 5.68 -7.41 -2.45
CA VAL A 294 4.55 -6.50 -2.66
C VAL A 294 5.02 -5.09 -3.03
N ASP A 295 6.04 -4.57 -2.36
CA ASP A 295 6.56 -3.24 -2.64
C ASP A 295 7.17 -3.17 -4.05
N GLU A 296 7.99 -4.14 -4.43
CA GLU A 296 8.64 -4.22 -5.74
C GLU A 296 7.64 -4.50 -6.87
N TRP A 297 6.60 -5.32 -6.62
CA TRP A 297 5.52 -5.54 -7.59
C TRP A 297 4.79 -4.24 -7.90
N ASN A 298 4.41 -3.49 -6.86
CA ASN A 298 3.75 -2.20 -7.01
C ASN A 298 4.66 -1.13 -7.63
N ALA A 299 5.97 -1.23 -7.43
CA ALA A 299 6.98 -0.40 -8.07
C ALA A 299 7.36 -0.85 -9.50
N GLN A 300 6.67 -1.86 -10.04
CA GLN A 300 6.91 -2.43 -11.38
C GLN A 300 8.34 -2.99 -11.56
N GLN A 301 9.02 -3.36 -10.48
CA GLN A 301 10.32 -4.01 -10.49
C GLN A 301 10.14 -5.54 -10.55
N TYR A 302 9.48 -6.01 -11.61
CA TYR A 302 8.94 -7.38 -11.68
C TYR A 302 9.97 -8.48 -11.45
N LYS A 303 11.20 -8.34 -11.97
CA LYS A 303 12.27 -9.32 -11.73
C LYS A 303 12.65 -9.41 -10.26
N HIS A 304 12.88 -8.27 -9.60
CA HIS A 304 13.26 -8.27 -8.20
C HIS A 304 12.11 -8.73 -7.30
N SER A 305 10.87 -8.33 -7.62
CA SER A 305 9.65 -8.87 -7.01
C SER A 305 9.60 -10.40 -7.13
N GLY A 306 9.89 -10.94 -8.31
CA GLY A 306 10.03 -12.38 -8.56
C GLY A 306 11.09 -13.02 -7.66
N GLU A 307 12.30 -12.45 -7.58
CA GLU A 307 13.39 -12.97 -6.73
C GLU A 307 12.98 -13.10 -5.27
N LEU A 308 12.31 -12.08 -4.73
CA LEU A 308 11.80 -12.06 -3.36
C LEU A 308 10.73 -13.14 -3.15
N LEU A 309 9.76 -13.25 -4.06
CA LEU A 309 8.75 -14.31 -3.95
C LEU A 309 9.35 -15.71 -4.13
N GLY A 310 10.38 -15.86 -4.97
CA GLY A 310 11.04 -17.13 -5.25
C GLY A 310 11.91 -17.64 -4.09
N ASP A 311 12.42 -16.73 -3.24
CA ASP A 311 13.20 -17.11 -2.07
C ASP A 311 12.32 -17.75 -0.98
N ILE A 312 11.08 -17.28 -0.84
CA ILE A 312 10.11 -17.77 0.14
C ILE A 312 9.93 -19.31 0.07
N PRO A 313 9.54 -19.92 -1.06
CA PRO A 313 9.37 -21.36 -1.14
C PRO A 313 10.72 -22.11 -1.00
N TYR A 314 11.85 -21.51 -1.38
CA TYR A 314 13.16 -22.08 -1.09
C TYR A 314 13.40 -22.17 0.44
N VAL A 315 13.17 -21.09 1.17
CA VAL A 315 13.30 -21.06 2.64
C VAL A 315 12.33 -22.02 3.32
N ILE A 316 11.05 -21.99 2.92
CA ILE A 316 9.98 -22.81 3.51
C ILE A 316 10.22 -24.30 3.20
N PHE A 317 10.35 -24.68 1.93
CA PHE A 317 10.32 -26.08 1.53
C PHE A 317 11.71 -26.73 1.47
N THR A 318 12.78 -25.96 1.32
CA THR A 318 14.15 -26.50 1.18
C THR A 318 14.99 -26.32 2.44
N LEU A 319 15.03 -25.13 3.04
CA LEU A 319 15.82 -24.91 4.26
C LEU A 319 15.10 -25.46 5.51
N SER A 320 13.85 -25.06 5.72
CA SER A 320 13.11 -25.41 6.94
C SER A 320 12.81 -26.91 7.04
N SER A 321 12.71 -27.62 5.92
CA SER A 321 12.49 -29.08 5.91
C SER A 321 13.70 -29.90 6.37
N LYS A 322 14.92 -29.34 6.26
CA LYS A 322 16.18 -29.98 6.68
C LYS A 322 16.42 -29.91 8.19
N LEU A 323 15.75 -29.00 8.89
CA LEU A 323 15.90 -28.87 10.34
C LEU A 323 15.22 -30.06 11.06
N PRO A 324 15.87 -30.65 12.07
CA PRO A 324 15.22 -31.63 12.93
C PRO A 324 14.05 -30.96 13.67
N LEU A 325 13.00 -31.71 13.98
CA LEU A 325 12.09 -31.28 15.03
C LEU A 325 12.88 -31.39 16.32
N GLU A 326 13.07 -30.28 17.05
CA GLU A 326 13.60 -30.38 18.40
C GLU A 326 12.72 -31.37 19.19
N GLU A 327 13.35 -32.30 19.91
CA GLU A 327 12.67 -33.39 20.64
C GLU A 327 11.65 -32.89 21.70
N THR A 328 11.61 -31.59 21.96
CA THR A 328 10.69 -30.91 22.86
C THR A 328 9.22 -31.09 22.47
N PHE A 329 8.89 -31.29 21.18
CA PHE A 329 7.51 -31.53 20.74
C PHE A 329 7.00 -32.96 21.01
N VAL A 330 7.90 -33.95 21.16
CA VAL A 330 7.51 -35.36 21.40
C VAL A 330 7.32 -35.64 22.89
N LYS A 331 7.96 -34.85 23.76
CA LYS A 331 7.72 -34.87 25.20
C LYS A 331 6.58 -33.93 25.58
N GLY A 332 5.40 -34.17 24.99
CA GLY A 332 4.15 -33.64 25.54
C GLY A 332 4.00 -34.17 26.96
N GLU A 333 4.52 -33.42 27.94
CA GLU A 333 4.28 -33.62 29.35
C GLU A 333 2.78 -33.62 29.58
N SER A 334 2.26 -34.78 29.94
CA SER A 334 1.09 -34.90 30.77
C SER A 334 1.38 -34.15 32.09
N ALA A 335 0.99 -32.88 32.15
CA ALA A 335 0.88 -32.09 33.37
C ALA A 335 -0.54 -31.55 33.50
#